data_AF-A0A960SCF3-F1
#
_entry.id   AF-A0A960SCF3-F1
#
_cell.length_a   1.000
_cell.length_b   1.000
_cell.length_c   1.000
_cell.angle_alpha   90.00
_cell.angle_beta   90.00
_cell.angle_gamma   90.00
#
_symmetry.space_group_name_H-M   'P 1'
#
loop_
_entity.id
_entity.type
_entity.pdbx_description
1 polymer ?
#
loop_
_entity_poly.entity_id
_entity_poly.type
_entity_poly.pdbx_seq_one_letter_code
_entity_poly.pdbx_strand_id
1 'polypeptide(L)'
;MMRISLLLLACFIAIQSTAAEVGEQIKRDGDEIMVCGQLYHTTAPVVLWTDPGGYDAYRVERRFGDWAAASWEASQREAPSLSTPNRYGLRQESLTPEEVARVRGGGWDLPLLQKVVDQFVMHYDVCGFSQTCFKVLHDNRGLSVHFMLDIDGTIYQTLDLKERAWHATISNTRSIGVEIAHIGAYPPGDATPLAKWYAVDDQGVVTLQPPRTTSSMAVRTNPFYGRPDRQDLIVDVVQGV
;
A
#
# COMPACT_ATOMS: atom_id res chain seq x y z
N MET A 1 -25.22 -66.80 17.11
CA MET A 1 -24.86 -65.51 17.71
C MET A 1 -24.58 -64.51 16.59
N MET A 2 -25.38 -63.44 16.62
CA MET A 2 -25.37 -62.15 15.91
C MET A 2 -24.35 -61.89 14.78
N ARG A 3 -24.87 -61.73 13.55
CA ARG A 3 -24.19 -61.04 12.43
C ARG A 3 -24.44 -59.55 12.58
N ILE A 4 -23.41 -58.74 12.77
CA ILE A 4 -23.48 -57.28 12.74
C ILE A 4 -23.06 -56.82 11.35
N SER A 5 -24.05 -56.51 10.50
CA SER A 5 -23.83 -55.83 9.24
C SER A 5 -23.76 -54.32 9.51
N LEU A 6 -22.55 -53.75 9.44
CA LEU A 6 -22.36 -52.30 9.44
C LEU A 6 -22.70 -51.76 8.05
N LEU A 7 -23.86 -51.12 7.90
CA LEU A 7 -24.15 -50.29 6.73
C LEU A 7 -23.37 -48.97 6.88
N LEU A 8 -22.32 -48.81 6.08
CA LEU A 8 -21.67 -47.53 5.84
C LEU A 8 -22.57 -46.70 4.90
N LEU A 9 -23.36 -45.80 5.46
CA LEU A 9 -24.11 -44.80 4.71
C LEU A 9 -23.14 -43.67 4.33
N ALA A 10 -22.58 -43.75 3.12
CA ALA A 10 -21.81 -42.64 2.55
C ALA A 10 -22.78 -41.51 2.15
N CYS A 11 -22.93 -40.51 3.00
CA CYS A 11 -23.61 -39.27 2.66
C CYS A 11 -22.78 -38.49 1.64
N PHE A 12 -23.09 -38.66 0.35
CA PHE A 12 -22.66 -37.74 -0.70
C PHE A 12 -23.40 -36.42 -0.51
N ILE A 13 -22.78 -35.47 0.19
CA ILE A 13 -23.23 -34.08 0.18
C ILE A 13 -22.79 -33.52 -1.18
N ALA A 14 -23.73 -33.50 -2.13
CA ALA A 14 -23.56 -32.76 -3.36
C ALA A 14 -23.55 -31.27 -3.00
N ILE A 15 -22.36 -30.67 -2.96
CA ILE A 15 -22.21 -29.22 -2.88
C ILE A 15 -22.69 -28.69 -4.23
N GLN A 16 -23.96 -28.30 -4.31
CA GLN A 16 -24.45 -27.52 -5.44
C GLN A 16 -23.83 -26.13 -5.30
N SER A 17 -22.83 -25.81 -6.12
CA SER A 17 -22.44 -24.41 -6.29
C SER A 17 -23.60 -23.71 -6.99
N THR A 18 -24.30 -22.83 -6.28
CA THR A 18 -25.25 -21.93 -6.92
C THR A 18 -24.49 -21.12 -7.97
N ALA A 19 -24.95 -21.16 -9.22
CA ALA A 19 -24.37 -20.34 -10.28
C ALA A 19 -24.55 -18.87 -9.92
N ALA A 20 -23.54 -18.04 -10.19
CA ALA A 20 -23.62 -16.62 -9.93
C ALA A 20 -24.77 -15.96 -10.72
N GLU A 21 -25.48 -15.03 -10.10
CA GLU A 21 -26.57 -14.29 -10.74
C GLU A 21 -26.08 -13.02 -11.44
N VAL A 22 -26.78 -12.60 -12.50
CA VAL A 22 -26.46 -11.33 -13.19
C VAL A 22 -26.66 -10.17 -12.21
N GLY A 23 -25.62 -9.37 -12.01
CA GLY A 23 -25.62 -8.26 -11.05
C GLY A 23 -25.25 -8.65 -9.62
N GLU A 24 -24.98 -9.94 -9.36
CA GLU A 24 -24.40 -10.38 -8.09
C GLU A 24 -23.02 -9.75 -7.90
N GLN A 25 -22.83 -9.08 -6.77
CA GLN A 25 -21.57 -8.46 -6.44
C GLN A 25 -20.55 -9.53 -6.01
N ILE A 26 -19.40 -9.54 -6.66
CA ILE A 26 -18.23 -10.30 -6.19
C ILE A 26 -17.68 -9.58 -4.96
N LYS A 27 -17.71 -10.25 -3.81
CA LYS A 27 -17.13 -9.76 -2.56
C LYS A 27 -15.67 -10.16 -2.47
N ARG A 28 -14.86 -9.27 -1.92
CA ARG A 28 -13.46 -9.54 -1.57
C ARG A 28 -13.36 -9.97 -0.11
N ASP A 29 -12.37 -10.78 0.18
CA ASP A 29 -12.01 -11.20 1.54
C ASP A 29 -11.19 -10.11 2.25
N GLY A 30 -10.57 -9.21 1.49
CA GLY A 30 -9.81 -8.08 2.03
C GLY A 30 -8.39 -8.43 2.40
N ASP A 31 -7.84 -9.50 1.84
CA ASP A 31 -6.43 -9.88 1.95
C ASP A 31 -5.73 -10.01 0.59
N GLU A 32 -6.43 -9.65 -0.49
CA GLU A 32 -5.95 -9.78 -1.85
C GLU A 32 -5.26 -8.51 -2.36
N ILE A 33 -4.15 -8.67 -3.06
CA ILE A 33 -3.55 -7.62 -3.88
C ILE A 33 -3.98 -7.78 -5.34
N MET A 34 -4.01 -6.68 -6.08
CA MET A 34 -4.28 -6.69 -7.53
C MET A 34 -2.97 -6.64 -8.32
N VAL A 35 -2.79 -7.59 -9.24
CA VAL A 35 -1.64 -7.68 -10.14
C VAL A 35 -2.13 -7.92 -11.56
N CYS A 36 -1.91 -6.94 -12.44
CA CYS A 36 -2.42 -6.96 -13.82
C CYS A 36 -3.94 -7.19 -13.89
N GLY A 37 -4.70 -6.55 -12.99
CA GLY A 37 -6.15 -6.71 -12.89
C GLY A 37 -6.63 -8.02 -12.26
N GLN A 38 -5.74 -8.90 -11.82
CA GLN A 38 -6.07 -10.18 -11.18
C GLN A 38 -5.81 -10.10 -9.67
N LEU A 39 -6.65 -10.73 -8.85
CA LEU A 39 -6.54 -10.72 -7.39
C LEU A 39 -5.76 -11.94 -6.87
N TYR A 40 -4.86 -11.72 -5.92
CA TYR A 40 -4.03 -12.76 -5.28
C TYR A 40 -4.02 -12.59 -3.76
N HIS A 41 -4.31 -13.65 -3.01
CA HIS A 41 -4.27 -13.63 -1.55
C HIS A 41 -2.87 -13.38 -1.00
N THR A 42 -2.78 -12.56 0.03
CA THR A 42 -1.55 -12.31 0.79
C THR A 42 -1.63 -12.81 2.23
N THR A 43 -2.82 -13.20 2.72
CA THR A 43 -3.10 -13.56 4.12
C THR A 43 -2.89 -12.44 5.13
N ALA A 44 -2.59 -11.22 4.67
CA ALA A 44 -2.51 -9.99 5.46
C ALA A 44 -3.66 -9.05 5.09
N PRO A 45 -4.11 -8.14 5.98
CA PRO A 45 -5.15 -7.17 5.64
C PRO A 45 -4.70 -6.25 4.50
N VAL A 46 -5.48 -6.21 3.41
CA VAL A 46 -5.25 -5.37 2.24
C VAL A 46 -6.44 -4.47 1.97
N VAL A 47 -6.17 -3.19 1.73
CA VAL A 47 -7.12 -2.22 1.17
C VAL A 47 -6.62 -1.77 -0.20
N LEU A 48 -7.37 -2.09 -1.24
CA LEU A 48 -7.10 -1.61 -2.60
C LEU A 48 -7.60 -0.18 -2.79
N TRP A 49 -7.06 0.52 -3.77
CA TRP A 49 -7.52 1.84 -4.18
C TRP A 49 -9.00 1.91 -4.57
N THR A 50 -9.58 0.79 -4.98
CA THR A 50 -11.02 0.67 -5.31
C THR A 50 -11.91 0.44 -4.10
N ASP A 51 -11.35 0.12 -2.94
CA ASP A 51 -12.12 -0.15 -1.74
C ASP A 51 -12.52 1.15 -1.01
N PRO A 52 -13.64 1.16 -0.27
CA PRO A 52 -13.94 2.27 0.63
C PRO A 52 -12.79 2.55 1.61
N GLY A 53 -12.30 3.79 1.58
CA GLY A 53 -11.17 4.23 2.40
C GLY A 53 -9.79 4.00 1.78
N GLY A 54 -9.69 3.19 0.72
CA GLY A 54 -8.44 2.96 -0.02
C GLY A 54 -7.89 4.21 -0.68
N TYR A 55 -6.58 4.24 -0.94
CA TYR A 55 -5.87 5.38 -1.54
C TYR A 55 -5.72 5.23 -3.04
N ASP A 56 -6.25 6.18 -3.83
CA ASP A 56 -6.36 6.06 -5.28
C ASP A 56 -5.37 6.95 -6.02
N ALA A 57 -4.24 6.35 -6.42
CA ALA A 57 -3.19 7.04 -7.16
C ALA A 57 -3.51 7.22 -8.66
N TYR A 58 -4.65 6.68 -9.14
CA TYR A 58 -5.14 7.00 -10.49
C TYR A 58 -5.86 8.35 -10.54
N ARG A 59 -6.29 8.91 -9.40
CA ARG A 59 -6.89 10.25 -9.34
C ARG A 59 -5.87 11.33 -9.66
N VAL A 60 -6.34 12.37 -10.31
CA VAL A 60 -5.49 13.53 -10.69
C VAL A 60 -5.70 14.71 -9.74
N GLU A 61 -6.84 14.71 -9.04
CA GLU A 61 -7.18 15.66 -7.99
C GLU A 61 -6.47 15.34 -6.67
N ARG A 62 -6.25 16.38 -5.86
CA ARG A 62 -5.81 16.23 -4.47
C ARG A 62 -6.93 15.60 -3.64
N ARG A 63 -6.58 14.63 -2.80
CA ARG A 63 -7.53 13.90 -1.95
C ARG A 63 -7.89 14.66 -0.67
N PHE A 64 -6.93 15.33 -0.06
CA PHE A 64 -7.05 15.92 1.27
C PHE A 64 -7.01 17.44 1.29
N GLY A 65 -6.88 18.07 0.11
CA GLY A 65 -7.02 19.51 -0.06
C GLY A 65 -8.47 19.97 0.01
N ASP A 66 -8.67 21.29 0.12
CA ASP A 66 -10.00 21.89 -0.09
C ASP A 66 -10.50 21.51 -1.49
N TRP A 67 -11.77 21.12 -1.61
CA TRP A 67 -12.41 20.77 -2.87
C TRP A 67 -12.24 21.88 -3.92
N ALA A 68 -12.34 23.14 -3.52
CA ALA A 68 -12.17 24.27 -4.43
C ALA A 68 -10.75 24.39 -5.02
N ALA A 69 -9.75 23.79 -4.36
CA ALA A 69 -8.34 23.78 -4.76
C ALA A 69 -7.82 22.37 -5.10
N ALA A 70 -8.70 21.37 -5.19
CA ALA A 70 -8.31 19.98 -5.42
C ALA A 70 -7.98 19.68 -6.89
N SER A 71 -8.41 20.53 -7.83
CA SER A 71 -8.25 20.26 -9.26
C SER A 71 -6.77 20.19 -9.69
N TRP A 72 -6.53 19.51 -10.82
CA TRP A 72 -5.21 19.47 -11.43
C TRP A 72 -4.69 20.88 -11.76
N GLU A 73 -5.53 21.73 -12.32
CA GLU A 73 -5.17 23.11 -12.70
C GLU A 73 -4.82 23.96 -11.48
N ALA A 74 -5.50 23.74 -10.35
CA ALA A 74 -5.14 24.38 -9.09
C ALA A 74 -3.78 23.89 -8.58
N SER A 75 -3.58 22.56 -8.62
CA SER A 75 -2.33 21.93 -8.20
C SER A 75 -1.13 22.43 -9.03
N GLN A 76 -1.28 22.52 -10.35
CA GLN A 76 -0.22 23.00 -11.25
C GLN A 76 0.07 24.50 -11.06
N ARG A 77 -0.95 25.32 -10.80
CA ARG A 77 -0.74 26.76 -10.50
C ARG A 77 0.10 26.97 -9.24
N GLU A 78 -0.11 26.13 -8.22
CA GLU A 78 0.64 26.20 -6.96
C GLU A 78 2.01 25.53 -7.04
N ALA A 79 2.13 24.46 -7.83
CA ALA A 79 3.37 23.73 -8.05
C ALA A 79 3.66 23.60 -9.56
N PRO A 80 4.24 24.63 -10.20
CA PRO A 80 4.52 24.62 -11.64
C PRO A 80 5.48 23.51 -12.11
N SER A 81 6.17 22.85 -11.19
CA SER A 81 7.00 21.66 -11.47
C SER A 81 6.18 20.42 -11.85
N LEU A 82 4.88 20.40 -11.56
CA LEU A 82 3.99 19.32 -11.95
C LEU A 82 3.70 19.40 -13.46
N SER A 83 4.33 18.50 -14.21
CA SER A 83 4.28 18.50 -15.69
C SER A 83 3.13 17.66 -16.28
N THR A 84 2.49 16.81 -15.48
CA THR A 84 1.44 15.89 -15.95
C THR A 84 0.42 15.61 -14.85
N PRO A 85 -0.88 15.47 -15.20
CA PRO A 85 -1.91 15.11 -14.23
C PRO A 85 -1.77 13.68 -13.69
N ASN A 86 -1.10 12.79 -14.42
CA ASN A 86 -0.85 11.44 -13.93
C ASN A 86 0.16 11.46 -12.77
N ARG A 87 0.06 10.46 -11.90
CA ARG A 87 1.01 10.22 -10.79
C ARG A 87 1.84 8.96 -11.00
N TYR A 88 1.70 8.32 -12.15
CA TYR A 88 2.31 7.07 -12.56
C TYR A 88 2.57 7.11 -14.08
N GLY A 89 3.27 6.10 -14.60
CA GLY A 89 3.45 5.95 -16.04
C GLY A 89 3.44 4.50 -16.50
N LEU A 90 3.84 4.28 -17.75
CA LEU A 90 4.02 2.94 -18.31
C LEU A 90 5.43 2.42 -18.00
N ARG A 91 5.55 1.13 -17.64
CA ARG A 91 6.84 0.42 -17.58
C ARG A 91 7.23 0.01 -18.99
N GLN A 92 8.00 0.84 -19.69
CA GLN A 92 8.24 0.66 -21.14
C GLN A 92 9.70 0.43 -21.51
N GLU A 93 10.64 0.76 -20.62
CA GLU A 93 12.06 0.88 -20.95
C GLU A 93 12.69 -0.45 -21.35
N SER A 94 12.13 -1.58 -20.93
CA SER A 94 12.59 -2.94 -21.27
C SER A 94 11.66 -3.70 -22.23
N LEU A 95 10.62 -3.05 -22.77
CA LEU A 95 9.62 -3.68 -23.64
C LEU A 95 9.94 -3.46 -25.13
N THR A 96 9.57 -4.41 -25.99
CA THR A 96 9.59 -4.19 -27.44
C THR A 96 8.45 -3.23 -27.88
N PRO A 97 8.53 -2.60 -29.07
CA PRO A 97 7.44 -1.76 -29.57
C PRO A 97 6.08 -2.48 -29.65
N GLU A 98 6.09 -3.77 -30.00
CA GLU A 98 4.88 -4.61 -30.07
C GLU A 98 4.31 -4.88 -28.67
N GLU A 99 5.18 -5.15 -27.69
CA GLU A 99 4.79 -5.29 -26.29
C GLU A 99 4.21 -3.98 -25.75
N VAL A 100 4.85 -2.83 -26.02
CA VAL A 100 4.34 -1.50 -25.68
C VAL A 100 2.94 -1.27 -26.27
N ALA A 101 2.74 -1.57 -27.56
CA ALA A 101 1.45 -1.44 -28.21
C ALA A 101 0.38 -2.33 -27.56
N ARG A 102 0.74 -3.57 -27.21
CA ARG A 102 -0.14 -4.51 -26.52
C ARG A 102 -0.54 -4.00 -25.14
N VAL A 103 0.42 -3.61 -24.31
CA VAL A 103 0.14 -3.21 -22.92
C VAL A 103 -0.55 -1.85 -22.82
N ARG A 104 -0.31 -0.94 -23.78
CA ARG A 104 -1.06 0.32 -23.91
C ARG A 104 -2.56 0.09 -24.10
N GLY A 105 -2.95 -1.02 -24.74
CA GLY A 105 -4.35 -1.45 -24.88
C GLY A 105 -4.90 -2.23 -23.68
N GLY A 106 -4.18 -2.31 -22.56
CA GLY A 106 -4.57 -3.07 -21.37
C GLY A 106 -4.06 -4.51 -21.34
N GLY A 107 -3.17 -4.91 -22.25
CA GLY A 107 -2.71 -6.30 -22.40
C GLY A 107 -1.63 -6.78 -21.43
N TRP A 108 -1.46 -6.14 -20.27
CA TRP A 108 -0.53 -6.61 -19.23
C TRP A 108 -0.98 -7.98 -18.69
N ASP A 109 -0.03 -8.90 -18.57
CA ASP A 109 -0.20 -10.18 -17.86
C ASP A 109 0.95 -10.39 -16.86
N LEU A 110 0.75 -11.30 -15.90
CA LEU A 110 1.74 -11.59 -14.87
C LEU A 110 3.10 -12.04 -15.46
N PRO A 111 3.17 -12.95 -16.45
CA PRO A 111 4.46 -13.34 -17.04
C PRO A 111 5.24 -12.19 -17.66
N LEU A 112 4.59 -11.25 -18.35
CA LEU A 112 5.27 -10.07 -18.88
C LEU A 112 5.71 -9.13 -17.76
N LEU A 113 4.87 -8.91 -16.75
CA LEU A 113 5.26 -8.09 -15.59
C LEU A 113 6.49 -8.64 -14.87
N GLN A 114 6.56 -9.96 -14.68
CA GLN A 114 7.70 -10.65 -14.05
C GLN A 114 9.01 -10.56 -14.84
N LYS A 115 8.96 -10.26 -16.14
CA LYS A 115 10.18 -9.98 -16.94
C LYS A 115 10.72 -8.57 -16.70
N VAL A 116 9.86 -7.64 -16.31
CA VAL A 116 10.19 -6.22 -16.14
C VAL A 116 10.53 -5.89 -14.69
N VAL A 117 9.76 -6.47 -13.76
CA VAL A 117 9.87 -6.19 -12.33
C VAL A 117 10.69 -7.28 -11.64
N ASP A 118 11.81 -6.88 -11.08
CA ASP A 118 12.78 -7.76 -10.42
C ASP A 118 13.28 -7.22 -9.06
N GLN A 119 12.70 -6.10 -8.59
CA GLN A 119 13.17 -5.39 -7.41
C GLN A 119 12.02 -4.92 -6.52
N PHE A 120 12.23 -4.98 -5.21
CA PHE A 120 11.48 -4.17 -4.25
C PHE A 120 12.35 -3.01 -3.78
N VAL A 121 11.74 -1.83 -3.65
CA VAL A 121 12.36 -0.67 -2.97
C VAL A 121 11.50 -0.35 -1.77
N MET A 122 12.09 -0.47 -0.59
CA MET A 122 11.43 -0.18 0.68
C MET A 122 11.89 1.18 1.17
N HIS A 123 10.93 2.04 1.48
CA HIS A 123 11.12 3.37 2.02
C HIS A 123 10.50 3.41 3.42
N TYR A 124 11.08 4.20 4.33
CA TYR A 124 10.33 4.67 5.49
C TYR A 124 9.75 6.05 5.15
N ASP A 125 8.50 6.30 5.53
CA ASP A 125 7.75 7.44 4.99
C ASP A 125 8.02 8.78 5.69
N VAL A 126 8.62 8.76 6.89
CA VAL A 126 8.82 9.95 7.76
C VAL A 126 7.49 10.64 8.12
N CYS A 127 6.38 9.93 7.99
CA CYS A 127 5.02 10.42 8.19
C CYS A 127 4.32 9.70 9.35
N GLY A 128 4.68 8.44 9.58
CA GLY A 128 4.18 7.60 10.69
C GLY A 128 2.75 7.10 10.52
N PHE A 129 2.07 7.44 9.41
CA PHE A 129 0.77 6.91 9.02
C PHE A 129 0.63 6.92 7.50
N SER A 130 0.02 5.85 6.94
CA SER A 130 -0.22 5.74 5.49
C SER A 130 -1.03 6.91 4.92
N GLN A 131 -2.00 7.44 5.69
CA GLN A 131 -2.78 8.61 5.26
C GLN A 131 -1.91 9.84 5.00
N THR A 132 -0.99 10.14 5.91
CA THR A 132 -0.10 11.29 5.81
C THR A 132 0.92 11.07 4.69
N CYS A 133 1.45 9.84 4.57
CA CYS A 133 2.30 9.46 3.45
C CYS A 133 1.61 9.71 2.11
N PHE A 134 0.38 9.20 1.93
CA PHE A 134 -0.37 9.40 0.69
C PHE A 134 -0.62 10.88 0.42
N LYS A 135 -0.94 11.68 1.44
CA LYS A 135 -1.10 13.14 1.27
C LYS A 135 0.18 13.78 0.74
N VAL A 136 1.33 13.44 1.32
CA VAL A 136 2.63 14.00 0.90
C VAL A 136 2.96 13.57 -0.53
N LEU A 137 2.83 12.28 -0.85
CA LEU A 137 3.15 11.77 -2.19
C LEU A 137 2.17 12.33 -3.24
N HIS A 138 0.87 12.13 -3.03
CA HIS A 138 -0.17 12.40 -4.01
C HIS A 138 -0.49 13.89 -4.14
N ASP A 139 -0.86 14.54 -3.04
CA ASP A 139 -1.40 15.91 -3.07
C ASP A 139 -0.29 16.96 -3.23
N ASN A 140 0.85 16.74 -2.57
CA ASN A 140 1.90 17.76 -2.46
C ASN A 140 3.00 17.58 -3.50
N ARG A 141 3.40 16.34 -3.81
CA ARG A 141 4.59 16.07 -4.64
C ARG A 141 4.28 15.53 -6.03
N GLY A 142 3.05 15.11 -6.28
CA GLY A 142 2.67 14.51 -7.55
C GLY A 142 3.33 13.14 -7.79
N LEU A 143 3.62 12.40 -6.72
CA LEU A 143 4.26 11.08 -6.72
C LEU A 143 3.26 9.97 -6.36
N SER A 144 3.70 8.71 -6.46
CA SER A 144 2.90 7.54 -6.12
C SER A 144 3.78 6.38 -5.64
N VAL A 145 3.16 5.40 -4.98
CA VAL A 145 3.82 4.16 -4.55
C VAL A 145 2.83 2.99 -4.67
N HIS A 146 3.29 1.77 -4.93
CA HIS A 146 2.38 0.62 -5.06
C HIS A 146 1.76 0.26 -3.72
N PHE A 147 2.58 0.12 -2.68
CA PHE A 147 2.14 -0.28 -1.35
C PHE A 147 2.52 0.75 -0.29
N MET A 148 1.62 0.93 0.68
CA MET A 148 1.93 1.56 1.96
C MET A 148 1.58 0.57 3.08
N LEU A 149 2.51 0.31 3.98
CA LEU A 149 2.31 -0.53 5.16
C LEU A 149 2.10 0.37 6.37
N ASP A 150 0.90 0.39 6.93
CA ASP A 150 0.59 1.20 8.10
C ASP A 150 1.04 0.54 9.41
N ILE A 151 1.08 1.32 10.50
CA ILE A 151 1.60 0.88 11.80
C ILE A 151 0.78 -0.26 12.43
N ASP A 152 -0.45 -0.48 11.97
CA ASP A 152 -1.32 -1.58 12.43
C ASP A 152 -1.22 -2.85 11.57
N GLY A 153 -0.31 -2.88 10.60
CA GLY A 153 -0.12 -4.02 9.70
C GLY A 153 -1.04 -4.02 8.48
N THR A 154 -1.91 -3.03 8.31
CA THR A 154 -2.72 -2.88 7.09
C THR A 154 -1.82 -2.53 5.91
N ILE A 155 -1.98 -3.26 4.80
CA ILE A 155 -1.39 -2.94 3.51
C ILE A 155 -2.40 -2.14 2.68
N TYR A 156 -2.03 -0.93 2.27
CA TYR A 156 -2.77 -0.17 1.27
C TYR A 156 -2.10 -0.31 -0.09
N GLN A 157 -2.80 -0.86 -1.08
CA GLN A 157 -2.33 -0.85 -2.46
C GLN A 157 -2.95 0.35 -3.19
N THR A 158 -2.12 1.25 -3.72
CA THR A 158 -2.63 2.53 -4.27
C THR A 158 -2.77 2.57 -5.79
N LEU A 159 -2.14 1.62 -6.48
CA LEU A 159 -2.29 1.34 -7.91
C LEU A 159 -1.91 -0.12 -8.24
N ASP A 160 -2.31 -0.60 -9.42
CA ASP A 160 -1.94 -1.93 -9.92
C ASP A 160 -0.42 -2.02 -10.13
N LEU A 161 0.18 -3.19 -9.87
CA LEU A 161 1.63 -3.41 -10.03
C LEU A 161 2.11 -3.27 -11.47
N LYS A 162 1.20 -3.39 -12.45
CA LYS A 162 1.52 -3.15 -13.87
C LYS A 162 1.96 -1.71 -14.15
N GLU A 163 1.51 -0.76 -13.34
CA GLU A 163 1.85 0.64 -13.51
C GLU A 163 3.26 0.92 -13.01
N ARG A 164 3.90 1.94 -13.58
CA ARG A 164 5.17 2.50 -13.10
C ARG A 164 4.89 3.60 -12.09
N ALA A 165 4.80 3.26 -10.80
CA ALA A 165 4.72 4.27 -9.74
C ALA A 165 5.99 5.16 -9.71
N TRP A 166 5.89 6.37 -9.18
CA TRP A 166 6.99 7.33 -9.10
C TRP A 166 7.53 7.44 -7.66
N HIS A 167 8.36 6.46 -7.26
CA HIS A 167 8.85 6.32 -5.88
C HIS A 167 10.38 6.21 -5.75
N ALA A 168 11.11 5.83 -6.81
CA ALA A 168 12.53 5.47 -6.77
C ALA A 168 13.32 5.93 -8.00
N THR A 169 12.95 7.07 -8.57
CA THR A 169 13.65 7.74 -9.69
C THR A 169 13.98 6.80 -10.86
N ILE A 170 15.24 6.39 -11.00
CA ILE A 170 15.74 5.51 -12.07
C ILE A 170 15.27 4.06 -11.93
N SER A 171 14.90 3.62 -10.72
CA SER A 171 14.49 2.24 -10.46
C SER A 171 12.99 2.01 -10.70
N ASN A 172 12.20 3.08 -10.84
CA ASN A 172 10.73 3.03 -10.96
C ASN A 172 10.23 1.94 -11.92
N THR A 173 10.87 1.79 -13.09
CA THR A 173 10.43 0.86 -14.13
C THR A 173 10.54 -0.61 -13.72
N ARG A 174 11.57 -0.97 -12.95
CA ARG A 174 11.85 -2.37 -12.58
C ARG A 174 11.49 -2.71 -11.14
N SER A 175 11.00 -1.74 -10.38
CA SER A 175 10.70 -1.93 -8.97
C SER A 175 9.23 -1.82 -8.60
N ILE A 176 8.89 -2.52 -7.52
CA ILE A 176 7.72 -2.25 -6.68
C ILE A 176 8.17 -1.45 -5.46
N GLY A 177 7.66 -0.23 -5.33
CA GLY A 177 7.81 0.59 -4.13
C GLY A 177 6.89 0.19 -2.98
N VAL A 178 7.43 0.22 -1.78
CA VAL A 178 6.73 0.05 -0.51
C VAL A 178 7.13 1.20 0.41
N GLU A 179 6.17 2.01 0.84
CA GLU A 179 6.36 2.97 1.94
C GLU A 179 5.96 2.29 3.25
N ILE A 180 6.80 2.37 4.27
CA ILE A 180 6.54 1.82 5.60
C ILE A 180 6.27 3.00 6.53
N ALA A 181 5.13 2.96 7.21
CA ALA A 181 4.75 3.98 8.18
C ALA A 181 5.76 4.00 9.34
N HIS A 182 6.57 5.05 9.37
CA HIS A 182 7.61 5.23 10.37
C HIS A 182 8.02 6.69 10.47
N ILE A 183 8.23 7.21 11.68
CA ILE A 183 8.58 8.62 11.91
C ILE A 183 10.00 8.99 11.43
N GLY A 184 10.79 8.01 11.00
CA GLY A 184 12.11 8.19 10.40
C GLY A 184 13.25 8.10 11.41
N ALA A 185 14.43 8.52 10.95
CA ALA A 185 15.65 8.60 11.75
C ALA A 185 16.07 10.07 11.89
N TYR A 186 16.63 10.42 13.06
CA TYR A 186 17.01 11.78 13.40
C TYR A 186 18.44 11.82 13.92
N PRO A 187 19.20 12.90 13.66
CA PRO A 187 20.51 13.09 14.28
C PRO A 187 20.39 13.03 15.82
N PRO A 188 21.40 12.50 16.54
CA PRO A 188 21.34 12.41 18.00
C PRO A 188 21.04 13.73 18.71
N GLY A 189 21.47 14.87 18.14
CA GLY A 189 21.20 16.20 18.68
C GLY A 189 19.79 16.76 18.42
N ASP A 190 18.97 16.09 17.58
CA ASP A 190 17.62 16.52 17.20
C ASP A 190 16.60 15.36 17.21
N ALA A 191 16.81 14.37 18.08
CA ALA A 191 15.93 13.21 18.21
C ALA A 191 14.60 13.49 18.95
N THR A 192 14.28 14.76 19.20
CA THR A 192 13.05 15.17 19.92
C THR A 192 11.74 14.66 19.30
N PRO A 193 11.63 14.46 17.96
CA PRO A 193 10.42 13.86 17.38
C PRO A 193 10.17 12.42 17.85
N LEU A 194 11.22 11.63 18.13
CA LEU A 194 11.07 10.25 18.60
C LEU A 194 10.34 10.19 19.95
N ALA A 195 10.66 11.11 20.87
CA ALA A 195 10.02 11.19 22.18
C ALA A 195 8.51 11.52 22.12
N LYS A 196 8.01 12.00 20.97
CA LYS A 196 6.56 12.24 20.77
C LYS A 196 5.82 11.00 20.28
N TRP A 197 6.55 10.00 19.79
CA TRP A 197 6.02 8.79 19.18
C TRP A 197 6.27 7.55 20.02
N TYR A 198 7.25 7.58 20.92
CA TYR A 198 7.61 6.45 21.76
C TYR A 198 7.53 6.83 23.23
N ALA A 199 6.92 5.96 24.03
CA ALA A 199 6.87 6.08 25.48
C ALA A 199 7.55 4.87 26.12
N VAL A 200 8.27 5.12 27.21
CA VAL A 200 8.92 4.09 28.02
C VAL A 200 8.23 4.05 29.37
N ASP A 201 7.78 2.87 29.80
CA ASP A 201 7.18 2.70 31.13
C ASP A 201 8.25 2.51 32.23
N ASP A 202 7.80 2.40 33.49
CA ASP A 202 8.67 2.25 34.66
C ASP A 202 9.49 0.94 34.64
N GLN A 203 9.12 -0.01 33.78
CA GLN A 203 9.79 -1.29 33.57
C GLN A 203 10.75 -1.26 32.37
N GLY A 204 10.88 -0.11 31.69
CA GLY A 204 11.74 0.05 30.52
C GLY A 204 11.12 -0.45 29.22
N VAL A 205 9.81 -0.76 29.19
CA VAL A 205 9.13 -1.23 27.99
C VAL A 205 8.76 -0.04 27.10
N VAL A 206 9.21 -0.09 25.87
CA VAL A 206 8.90 0.88 24.83
C VAL A 206 7.59 0.52 24.14
N THR A 207 6.73 1.52 24.00
CA THR A 207 5.46 1.43 23.28
C THR A 207 5.35 2.56 22.27
N LEU A 208 4.63 2.30 21.18
CA LEU A 208 4.29 3.34 20.22
C LEU A 208 3.11 4.13 20.77
N GLN A 209 3.26 5.45 20.90
CA GLN A 209 2.25 6.40 21.34
C GLN A 209 2.10 7.51 20.28
N PRO A 210 1.40 7.26 19.16
CA PRO A 210 1.22 8.26 18.14
C PRO A 210 0.47 9.48 18.69
N PRO A 211 0.85 10.73 18.32
CA PRO A 211 0.20 11.93 18.81
C PRO A 211 -1.30 11.94 18.49
N ARG A 212 -2.16 12.06 19.52
CA ARG A 212 -3.63 12.05 19.40
C ARG A 212 -4.22 13.26 18.65
N THR A 213 -3.39 14.23 18.26
CA THR A 213 -3.80 15.45 17.54
C THR A 213 -3.96 15.24 16.04
N THR A 214 -3.59 14.07 15.49
CA THR A 214 -4.07 13.64 14.18
C THR A 214 -5.53 13.22 14.36
N SER A 215 -6.46 13.93 13.72
CA SER A 215 -7.89 13.68 13.84
C SER A 215 -8.21 12.23 13.47
N SER A 216 -8.39 11.39 14.49
CA SER A 216 -8.29 9.91 14.46
C SER A 216 -6.93 9.41 13.98
N MET A 217 -6.30 8.51 14.74
CA MET A 217 -5.28 7.64 14.16
C MET A 217 -5.97 6.94 13.00
N ALA A 218 -5.59 7.22 11.75
CA ALA A 218 -6.23 6.65 10.57
C ALA A 218 -5.88 5.16 10.35
N VAL A 219 -5.46 4.49 11.43
CA VAL A 219 -5.31 3.05 11.50
C VAL A 219 -6.70 2.42 11.51
N ARG A 220 -6.79 1.21 10.95
CA ARG A 220 -8.06 0.47 10.87
C ARG A 220 -8.32 -0.33 12.12
N THR A 221 -7.26 -0.70 12.83
CA THR A 221 -7.34 -1.43 14.10
C THR A 221 -7.67 -0.47 15.23
N ASN A 222 -8.82 -0.65 15.89
CA ASN A 222 -9.25 0.19 17.00
C ASN A 222 -9.81 -0.67 18.15
N PRO A 223 -9.21 -0.64 19.36
CA PRO A 223 -7.99 0.11 19.70
C PRO A 223 -6.73 -0.52 19.11
N PHE A 224 -5.75 0.31 18.76
CA PHE A 224 -4.42 -0.13 18.33
C PHE A 224 -3.38 0.09 19.43
N TYR A 225 -2.53 -0.91 19.65
CA TYR A 225 -1.42 -0.88 20.60
C TYR A 225 -0.14 -1.36 19.91
N GLY A 226 0.66 -0.41 19.43
CA GLY A 226 1.93 -0.70 18.78
C GLY A 226 3.06 -0.90 19.78
N ARG A 227 3.94 -1.85 19.51
CA ARG A 227 5.21 -2.04 20.21
C ARG A 227 6.32 -2.26 19.18
N PRO A 228 7.50 -1.64 19.36
CA PRO A 228 8.63 -1.94 18.50
C PRO A 228 9.13 -3.37 18.76
N ASP A 229 9.70 -3.99 17.74
CA ASP A 229 10.37 -5.30 17.84
C ASP A 229 11.68 -5.23 18.67
N ARG A 230 12.19 -4.01 18.91
CA ARG A 230 13.38 -3.74 19.73
C ARG A 230 13.05 -2.66 20.76
N GLN A 231 13.54 -2.85 21.98
CA GLN A 231 13.32 -1.91 23.08
C GLN A 231 14.32 -0.75 23.06
N ASP A 232 15.47 -0.92 22.40
CA ASP A 232 16.50 0.09 22.30
C ASP A 232 16.35 0.93 21.02
N LEU A 233 16.67 2.23 21.12
CA LEU A 233 16.89 3.06 19.94
C LEU A 233 18.17 2.63 19.24
N ILE A 234 18.06 2.32 17.94
CA ILE A 234 19.21 1.99 17.11
C ILE A 234 19.86 3.29 16.63
N VAL A 235 21.16 3.41 16.85
CA VAL A 235 21.98 4.54 16.39
C VAL A 235 23.09 3.97 15.53
N ASP A 236 23.19 4.46 14.30
CA ASP A 236 24.26 4.08 13.37
C ASP A 236 24.51 5.17 12.33
N VAL A 237 25.58 5.01 11.57
CA VAL A 237 26.01 5.86 10.46
C VAL A 237 25.15 5.56 9.24
N VAL A 238 24.46 6.57 8.72
CA VAL A 238 23.59 6.44 7.54
C VAL A 238 24.37 6.87 6.31
N GLN A 239 24.44 6.02 5.27
CA GLN A 239 25.19 6.30 4.03
C GLN A 239 26.72 6.49 4.23
N GLY A 240 27.28 5.96 5.32
CA GLY A 240 28.73 6.01 5.57
C GLY A 240 29.25 7.39 5.98
N VAL A 241 28.35 8.30 6.39
CA VAL A 241 28.66 9.65 6.89
C VAL A 241 28.03 9.93 8.24
#